data_AF-A0A2H5ZYW9-F1
#
_entry.id   AF-A0A2H5ZYW9-F1
#
_cell.length_a   1.000
_cell.length_b   1.000
_cell.length_c   1.000
_cell.angle_alpha   90.00
_cell.angle_beta   90.00
_cell.angle_gamma   90.00
#
_symmetry.space_group_name_H-M   'P 1'
#
loop_
_entity.id
_entity.type
_entity.pdbx_description
1 polymer ?
#
loop_
_entity_poly.entity_id
_entity_poly.type
_entity_poly.pdbx_seq_one_letter_code
_entity_poly.pdbx_strand_id
1 'polypeptide(L)'
;MRDDQAARGGAVRLVSLVLAAVAAGCGGPRAQNGASPTPAASPRTFRVAVVDLERVAREHPRAQELEVLRRRIQQTEAALAVPLPPPVLPSPAPLQRVSARIREDAQRMLQDQAQALRETYRRELAAMQRQARAELEAYGRQLQAEVQQALKARQDQVQEELRRRVEARQQETQARVRAHEEQVAQEYRLPLLNLRLKLETVQHADRQQYDRLLQEYERLQRERDAKIQAFADQEQRALREFAQQEEQRAREALEAYRKELEAQTRARLQEREAAVRARLEEAARERERRFQQAMRARQEELQRQAARQAQEAAERVRSELERVARAAQERYLQEERARQEQLRQQLAALRTQQADLEATILAEVRVEVAQVALERGLDLVLVRHVSHQNATDITDAVLRRLREKR
;
A
#
# COMPACT_ATOMS: atom_id res chain seq x y z
N MET A 1 -24.72 10.80 -41.33
CA MET A 1 -23.34 10.69 -41.83
C MET A 1 -22.86 9.33 -41.37
N ARG A 2 -23.05 8.21 -42.10
CA ARG A 2 -22.60 7.89 -43.48
C ARG A 2 -21.12 8.29 -43.60
N ASP A 3 -20.16 7.36 -43.68
CA ASP A 3 -20.01 6.24 -44.63
C ASP A 3 -19.40 5.00 -43.92
N ASP A 4 -19.80 3.73 -44.09
CA ASP A 4 -20.01 2.87 -45.28
C ASP A 4 -18.79 2.78 -46.22
N GLN A 5 -18.06 1.66 -46.16
CA GLN A 5 -17.77 0.83 -47.35
C GLN A 5 -17.02 -0.45 -46.97
N ALA A 6 -17.81 -1.50 -46.76
CA ALA A 6 -17.44 -2.83 -47.22
C ALA A 6 -17.85 -2.96 -48.70
N ALA A 7 -17.07 -3.71 -49.48
CA ALA A 7 -17.54 -4.86 -50.27
C ALA A 7 -16.83 -5.02 -51.63
N ARG A 8 -16.77 -6.31 -52.03
CA ARG A 8 -16.67 -6.87 -53.40
C ARG A 8 -15.26 -6.91 -54.00
N GLY A 9 -14.84 -8.01 -54.63
CA GLY A 9 -15.55 -9.23 -54.96
C GLY A 9 -14.78 -10.10 -55.97
N GLY A 10 -15.33 -11.29 -56.28
CA GLY A 10 -15.08 -12.11 -57.49
C GLY A 10 -13.80 -12.95 -57.47
N ALA A 11 -13.82 -14.28 -57.29
CA ALA A 11 -14.44 -15.32 -58.12
C ALA A 11 -13.77 -15.52 -59.51
N VAL A 12 -13.01 -16.63 -59.60
CA VAL A 12 -12.99 -17.64 -60.69
C VAL A 12 -12.53 -17.19 -62.09
N ARG A 13 -11.52 -17.88 -62.65
CA ARG A 13 -11.56 -18.61 -63.96
C ARG A 13 -10.18 -19.22 -64.32
N LEU A 14 -10.14 -20.54 -64.51
CA LEU A 14 -9.92 -21.27 -65.79
C LEU A 14 -8.49 -21.15 -66.33
N VAL A 15 -7.67 -22.20 -66.29
CA VAL A 15 -7.63 -23.34 -67.24
C VAL A 15 -7.53 -22.89 -68.71
N SER A 16 -6.36 -23.09 -69.30
CA SER A 16 -6.16 -23.39 -70.73
C SER A 16 -4.78 -24.06 -70.89
N LEU A 17 -4.70 -25.34 -71.31
CA LEU A 17 -4.69 -25.88 -72.70
C LEU A 17 -3.32 -25.60 -73.38
N VAL A 18 -2.36 -26.54 -73.44
CA VAL A 18 -2.24 -27.76 -74.28
C VAL A 18 -1.77 -27.49 -75.73
N LEU A 19 -0.76 -28.30 -76.12
CA LEU A 19 -0.33 -28.78 -77.46
C LEU A 19 0.67 -27.97 -78.34
N ALA A 20 1.87 -28.57 -78.46
CA ALA A 20 2.63 -29.00 -79.65
C ALA A 20 2.80 -28.11 -80.92
N ALA A 21 4.04 -28.05 -81.44
CA ALA A 21 4.48 -28.75 -82.67
C ALA A 21 5.67 -28.06 -83.40
N VAL A 22 6.73 -28.85 -83.63
CA VAL A 22 7.60 -29.02 -84.82
C VAL A 22 7.67 -27.94 -85.91
N ALA A 23 8.90 -27.54 -86.28
CA ALA A 23 9.49 -27.47 -87.66
C ALA A 23 10.77 -26.59 -87.62
N ALA A 24 11.97 -27.11 -87.90
CA ALA A 24 12.62 -27.30 -89.21
C ALA A 24 13.23 -26.02 -89.84
N GLY A 25 14.51 -26.12 -90.24
CA GLY A 25 15.25 -25.19 -91.12
C GLY A 25 16.76 -25.25 -90.80
N CYS A 26 17.71 -25.82 -91.56
CA CYS A 26 18.06 -25.94 -92.99
C CYS A 26 19.06 -24.88 -93.53
N GLY A 27 20.23 -25.36 -94.01
CA GLY A 27 21.19 -24.73 -94.95
C GLY A 27 22.44 -24.12 -94.28
N GLY A 28 23.72 -24.50 -94.48
CA GLY A 28 24.52 -24.96 -95.65
C GLY A 28 25.66 -23.91 -95.92
N PRO A 29 26.75 -24.10 -96.72
CA PRO A 29 27.38 -25.25 -97.42
C PRO A 29 28.94 -25.39 -97.18
N ARG A 30 29.59 -26.57 -97.30
CA ARG A 30 30.32 -27.23 -98.44
C ARG A 30 31.81 -26.85 -98.68
N ALA A 31 32.69 -27.88 -98.66
CA ALA A 31 33.80 -28.19 -99.60
C ALA A 31 34.33 -29.63 -99.28
N GLN A 32 34.15 -30.69 -100.08
CA GLN A 32 34.88 -31.15 -101.30
C GLN A 32 36.41 -31.23 -101.10
N ASN A 33 37.15 -32.33 -101.33
CA ASN A 33 37.13 -33.50 -102.24
C ASN A 33 37.90 -34.67 -101.55
N GLY A 34 37.93 -35.95 -101.93
CA GLY A 34 37.49 -36.73 -103.09
C GLY A 34 38.16 -38.13 -103.04
N ALA A 35 37.69 -39.04 -103.91
CA ALA A 35 38.25 -40.36 -104.32
C ALA A 35 37.90 -41.64 -103.50
N SER A 36 36.75 -42.23 -103.87
CA SER A 36 36.53 -43.57 -104.48
C SER A 36 37.14 -44.89 -103.92
N PRO A 37 36.49 -46.04 -104.17
CA PRO A 37 36.22 -47.08 -103.16
C PRO A 37 36.92 -48.43 -103.39
N THR A 38 36.96 -49.28 -102.35
CA THR A 38 37.29 -50.71 -102.45
C THR A 38 36.48 -51.54 -101.44
N PRO A 39 36.26 -52.84 -101.68
CA PRO A 39 34.98 -53.52 -101.45
C PRO A 39 34.83 -54.24 -100.09
N ALA A 40 33.59 -54.66 -99.85
CA ALA A 40 33.06 -55.34 -98.68
C ALA A 40 33.93 -56.47 -98.09
N ALA A 41 34.03 -56.50 -96.75
CA ALA A 41 34.58 -57.59 -95.97
C ALA A 41 33.48 -58.28 -95.13
N SER A 42 33.51 -59.61 -95.17
CA SER A 42 32.59 -60.61 -94.60
C SER A 42 32.42 -60.54 -93.07
N PRO A 43 31.33 -61.08 -92.48
CA PRO A 43 31.07 -60.99 -91.05
C PRO A 43 32.06 -61.84 -90.25
N ARG A 44 32.80 -61.22 -89.33
CA ARG A 44 33.67 -61.93 -88.37
C ARG A 44 32.81 -62.50 -87.24
N THR A 45 33.02 -63.76 -86.88
CA THR A 45 32.44 -64.37 -85.67
C THR A 45 33.18 -63.85 -84.45
N PHE A 46 32.58 -62.88 -83.74
CA PHE A 46 33.16 -62.29 -82.53
C PHE A 46 33.04 -63.26 -81.34
N ARG A 47 34.13 -63.50 -80.61
CA ARG A 47 34.07 -64.20 -79.32
C ARG A 47 33.73 -63.21 -78.22
N VAL A 48 32.53 -63.37 -77.64
CA VAL A 48 31.96 -62.45 -76.67
C VAL A 48 32.16 -62.99 -75.25
N ALA A 49 32.64 -62.14 -74.34
CA ALA A 49 32.73 -62.43 -72.92
C ALA A 49 31.76 -61.56 -72.12
N VAL A 50 31.29 -62.04 -70.98
CA VAL A 50 30.47 -61.26 -70.05
C VAL A 50 31.22 -61.15 -68.73
N VAL A 51 31.26 -59.95 -68.17
CA VAL A 51 31.78 -59.67 -66.83
C VAL A 51 30.68 -59.01 -66.02
N ASP A 52 30.38 -59.56 -64.86
CA ASP A 52 29.55 -58.87 -63.88
C ASP A 52 30.41 -57.89 -63.08
N LEU A 53 30.44 -56.62 -63.53
CA LEU A 53 31.16 -55.57 -62.83
C LEU A 53 30.63 -55.31 -61.41
N GLU A 54 29.35 -55.56 -61.14
CA GLU A 54 28.80 -55.32 -59.81
C GLU A 54 29.33 -56.34 -58.81
N ARG A 55 29.41 -57.61 -59.22
CA ARG A 55 30.01 -58.68 -58.42
C ARG A 55 31.52 -58.48 -58.24
N VAL A 56 32.23 -58.09 -59.30
CA VAL A 56 33.68 -57.81 -59.23
C VAL A 56 33.99 -56.61 -58.34
N ALA A 57 33.21 -55.53 -58.42
CA ALA A 57 33.41 -54.33 -57.59
C ALA A 57 33.09 -54.57 -56.10
N ARG A 58 32.14 -55.46 -55.77
CA ARG A 58 31.80 -55.81 -54.37
C ARG A 58 32.86 -56.69 -53.71
N GLU A 59 33.46 -57.60 -54.45
CA GLU A 59 34.50 -58.52 -53.96
C GLU A 59 35.93 -57.95 -54.11
N HIS A 60 36.05 -56.70 -54.56
CA HIS A 60 37.31 -55.98 -54.73
C HIS A 60 38.01 -55.74 -53.37
N PRO A 61 39.36 -55.82 -53.27
CA PRO A 61 40.08 -55.64 -52.01
C PRO A 61 39.81 -54.28 -51.31
N ARG A 62 39.53 -53.22 -52.09
CA ARG A 62 39.20 -51.88 -51.59
C ARG A 62 37.71 -51.63 -51.34
N ALA A 63 36.85 -52.65 -51.50
CA ALA A 63 35.42 -52.53 -51.27
C ALA A 63 35.07 -52.18 -49.80
N GLN A 64 35.89 -52.63 -48.84
CA GLN A 64 35.70 -52.30 -47.42
C GLN A 64 35.90 -50.81 -47.12
N GLU A 65 36.86 -50.15 -47.78
CA GLU A 65 37.08 -48.70 -47.65
C GLU A 65 35.85 -47.92 -48.14
N LEU A 66 35.23 -48.41 -49.21
CA LEU A 66 34.03 -47.84 -49.82
C LEU A 66 32.79 -48.02 -48.94
N GLU A 67 32.61 -49.18 -48.29
CA GLU A 67 31.53 -49.37 -47.31
C GLU A 67 31.69 -48.43 -46.09
N VAL A 68 32.92 -48.25 -45.60
CA VAL A 68 33.22 -47.31 -44.51
C VAL A 68 32.86 -45.89 -44.91
N LEU A 69 33.18 -45.47 -46.14
CA LEU A 69 32.79 -44.16 -46.66
C LEU A 69 31.27 -44.02 -46.80
N ARG A 70 30.57 -45.04 -47.30
CA ARG A 70 29.09 -45.02 -47.39
C ARG A 70 28.44 -44.88 -46.02
N ARG A 71 28.95 -45.59 -45.00
CA ARG A 71 28.47 -45.44 -43.61
C ARG A 71 28.72 -44.03 -43.07
N ARG A 72 29.89 -43.45 -43.34
CA ARG A 72 30.20 -42.06 -42.96
C ARG A 72 29.28 -41.06 -43.65
N ILE A 73 29.01 -41.23 -44.94
CA ILE A 73 28.05 -40.39 -45.68
C ILE A 73 26.67 -40.49 -45.04
N GLN A 74 26.17 -41.69 -44.74
CA GLN A 74 24.88 -41.88 -44.07
C GLN A 74 24.84 -41.22 -42.68
N GLN A 75 25.92 -41.31 -41.91
CA GLN A 75 26.03 -40.64 -40.60
C GLN A 75 26.01 -39.11 -40.74
N THR A 76 26.71 -38.55 -41.73
CA THR A 76 26.70 -37.11 -42.02
C THR A 76 25.33 -36.64 -42.53
N GLU A 77 24.65 -37.45 -43.35
CA GLU A 77 23.28 -37.19 -43.81
C GLU A 77 22.27 -37.21 -42.65
N ALA A 78 22.41 -38.18 -41.73
CA ALA A 78 21.60 -38.22 -40.51
C ALA A 78 21.89 -37.01 -39.60
N ALA A 79 23.15 -36.59 -39.47
CA ALA A 79 23.52 -35.41 -38.69
C ALA A 79 22.99 -34.09 -39.29
N LEU A 80 22.84 -34.02 -40.61
CA LEU A 80 22.18 -32.90 -41.32
C LEU A 80 20.66 -32.86 -41.09
N ALA A 81 20.03 -34.01 -40.87
CA ALA A 81 18.59 -34.10 -40.62
C ALA A 81 18.20 -33.69 -39.18
N VAL A 82 19.15 -33.70 -38.24
CA VAL A 82 18.89 -33.37 -36.82
C VAL A 82 19.31 -31.93 -36.51
N PRO A 83 18.36 -31.01 -36.27
CA PRO A 83 18.67 -29.64 -35.86
C PRO A 83 19.26 -29.59 -34.45
N LEU A 84 20.02 -28.54 -34.14
CA LEU A 84 20.52 -28.23 -32.81
C LEU A 84 19.35 -28.08 -31.81
N PRO A 85 19.57 -28.35 -30.52
CA PRO A 85 18.57 -28.09 -29.49
C PRO A 85 18.29 -26.58 -29.39
N PRO A 86 17.02 -26.16 -29.21
CA PRO A 86 16.66 -24.75 -29.16
C PRO A 86 17.31 -24.03 -27.97
N PRO A 87 17.56 -22.71 -28.08
CA PRO A 87 18.18 -21.94 -27.01
C PRO A 87 17.28 -21.85 -25.77
N VAL A 88 17.88 -21.96 -24.58
CA VAL A 88 17.18 -21.78 -23.30
C VAL A 88 16.84 -20.30 -23.11
N LEU A 89 15.56 -19.97 -22.99
CA LEU A 89 15.09 -18.60 -22.79
C LEU A 89 15.31 -18.13 -21.35
N PRO A 90 15.62 -16.83 -21.13
CA PRO A 90 15.85 -16.30 -19.80
C PRO A 90 14.55 -16.26 -18.96
N SER A 91 14.67 -16.58 -17.67
CA SER A 91 13.56 -16.67 -16.71
C SER A 91 13.00 -15.28 -16.31
N PRO A 92 11.70 -15.16 -15.98
CA PRO A 92 11.08 -13.92 -15.49
C PRO A 92 11.40 -13.57 -14.01
N ALA A 93 12.17 -14.40 -13.29
CA ALA A 93 12.57 -14.17 -11.91
C ALA A 93 13.12 -12.76 -11.55
N PRO A 94 13.91 -12.05 -12.40
CA PRO A 94 14.35 -10.69 -12.09
C PRO A 94 13.20 -9.69 -11.97
N LEU A 95 12.13 -9.81 -12.78
CA LEU A 95 10.96 -8.92 -12.72
C LEU A 95 10.22 -9.05 -11.37
N GLN A 96 10.08 -10.27 -10.87
CA GLN A 96 9.44 -10.53 -9.58
C GLN A 96 10.25 -9.95 -8.41
N ARG A 97 11.58 -10.07 -8.46
CA ARG A 97 12.46 -9.53 -7.41
C ARG A 97 12.43 -8.00 -7.35
N VAL A 98 12.46 -7.33 -8.50
CA VAL A 98 12.42 -5.86 -8.55
C VAL A 98 11.07 -5.33 -8.07
N SER A 99 9.96 -5.92 -8.53
CA SER A 99 8.63 -5.53 -8.08
C SER A 99 8.38 -5.80 -6.59
N ALA A 100 8.94 -6.89 -6.03
CA ALA A 100 8.88 -7.16 -4.59
C ALA A 100 9.62 -6.09 -3.77
N ARG A 101 10.84 -5.71 -4.16
CA ARG A 101 11.62 -4.67 -3.48
C ARG A 101 10.92 -3.32 -3.46
N ILE A 102 10.39 -2.88 -4.61
CA ILE A 102 9.67 -1.60 -4.71
C ILE A 102 8.43 -1.59 -3.79
N ARG A 103 7.73 -2.73 -3.65
CA ARG A 103 6.61 -2.85 -2.72
C ARG A 103 7.05 -2.80 -1.27
N GLU A 104 8.15 -3.48 -0.92
CA GLU A 104 8.70 -3.46 0.44
C GLU A 104 9.15 -2.05 0.85
N ASP A 105 9.86 -1.34 -0.03
CA ASP A 105 10.31 0.03 0.22
C ASP A 105 9.13 0.99 0.39
N ALA A 106 8.11 0.88 -0.47
CA ALA A 106 6.87 1.65 -0.34
C ALA A 106 6.14 1.37 0.99
N GLN A 107 6.12 0.12 1.45
CA GLN A 107 5.54 -0.25 2.73
C GLN A 107 6.32 0.33 3.91
N ARG A 108 7.66 0.30 3.88
CA ARG A 108 8.50 0.91 4.91
C ARG A 108 8.28 2.42 4.99
N MET A 109 8.31 3.11 3.85
CA MET A 109 8.04 4.56 3.80
C MET A 109 6.64 4.91 4.35
N LEU A 110 5.64 4.08 4.06
CA LEU A 110 4.29 4.26 4.59
C LEU A 110 4.24 4.07 6.10
N GLN A 111 4.96 3.08 6.64
CA GLN A 111 5.03 2.84 8.08
C GLN A 111 5.70 4.00 8.82
N ASP A 112 6.83 4.49 8.31
CA ASP A 112 7.57 5.61 8.93
C ASP A 112 6.72 6.89 8.92
N GLN A 113 6.07 7.19 7.80
CA GLN A 113 5.18 8.36 7.70
C GLN A 113 3.94 8.20 8.58
N ALA A 114 3.38 6.98 8.68
CA ALA A 114 2.26 6.70 9.58
C ALA A 114 2.64 6.93 11.04
N GLN A 115 3.84 6.53 11.46
CA GLN A 115 4.34 6.77 12.81
C GLN A 115 4.50 8.26 13.07
N ALA A 116 5.16 8.99 12.17
CA ALA A 116 5.32 10.45 12.28
C ALA A 116 3.97 11.18 12.40
N LEU A 117 3.00 10.84 11.54
CA LEU A 117 1.66 11.43 11.58
C LEU A 117 0.89 11.05 12.87
N ARG A 118 1.07 9.84 13.39
CA ARG A 118 0.47 9.43 14.68
C ARG A 118 1.06 10.22 15.84
N GLU A 119 2.35 10.49 15.82
CA GLU A 119 3.00 11.29 16.86
C GLU A 119 2.52 12.74 16.84
N THR A 120 2.44 13.37 15.66
CA THR A 120 1.91 14.73 15.53
C THR A 120 0.47 14.78 16.02
N TYR A 121 -0.37 13.83 15.61
CA TYR A 121 -1.75 13.72 16.08
C TYR A 121 -1.85 13.58 17.60
N ARG A 122 -1.03 12.72 18.22
CA ARG A 122 -0.99 12.55 19.69
C ARG A 122 -0.58 13.85 20.40
N ARG A 123 0.43 14.55 19.89
CA ARG A 123 0.89 15.83 20.47
C ARG A 123 -0.19 16.90 20.41
N GLU A 124 -0.91 16.98 19.29
CA GLU A 124 -2.03 17.90 19.10
C GLU A 124 -3.20 17.59 20.03
N LEU A 125 -3.61 16.32 20.15
CA LEU A 125 -4.64 15.91 21.11
C LEU A 125 -4.25 16.29 22.55
N ALA A 126 -3.00 16.01 22.94
CA ALA A 126 -2.49 16.37 24.26
C ALA A 126 -2.42 17.89 24.48
N ALA A 127 -2.13 18.68 23.44
CA ALA A 127 -2.17 20.13 23.49
C ALA A 127 -3.61 20.64 23.70
N MET A 128 -4.58 20.14 22.94
CA MET A 128 -5.99 20.50 23.09
C MET A 128 -6.53 20.14 24.49
N GLN A 129 -6.19 18.95 24.99
CA GLN A 129 -6.57 18.55 26.35
C GLN A 129 -5.97 19.47 27.43
N ARG A 130 -4.70 19.87 27.27
CA ARG A 130 -4.06 20.82 28.20
C ARG A 130 -4.70 22.20 28.13
N GLN A 131 -5.01 22.70 26.94
CA GLN A 131 -5.71 23.98 26.77
C GLN A 131 -7.08 23.96 27.43
N ALA A 132 -7.88 22.91 27.20
CA ALA A 132 -9.19 22.77 27.82
C ALA A 132 -9.13 22.67 29.35
N ARG A 133 -8.13 21.96 29.91
CA ARG A 133 -7.91 21.93 31.37
C ARG A 133 -7.56 23.33 31.90
N ALA A 134 -6.64 24.03 31.24
CA ALA A 134 -6.26 25.39 31.64
C ALA A 134 -7.46 26.36 31.57
N GLU A 135 -8.34 26.21 30.58
CA GLU A 135 -9.57 26.99 30.46
C GLU A 135 -10.53 26.73 31.63
N LEU A 136 -10.74 25.45 32.00
CA LEU A 136 -11.59 25.08 33.13
C LEU A 136 -11.01 25.56 34.47
N GLU A 137 -9.69 25.48 34.65
CA GLU A 137 -9.02 26.01 35.83
C GLU A 137 -9.13 27.53 35.94
N ALA A 138 -8.94 28.25 34.83
CA ALA A 138 -9.09 29.70 34.78
C ALA A 138 -10.54 30.11 35.10
N TYR A 139 -11.52 29.43 34.52
CA TYR A 139 -12.92 29.64 34.81
C TYR A 139 -13.25 29.34 36.27
N GLY A 140 -12.72 28.25 36.84
CA GLY A 140 -12.89 27.91 38.26
C GLY A 140 -12.36 29.00 39.19
N ARG A 141 -11.19 29.58 38.88
CA ARG A 141 -10.62 30.70 39.67
C ARG A 141 -11.47 31.97 39.55
N GLN A 142 -11.95 32.30 38.35
CA GLN A 142 -12.84 33.45 38.14
C GLN A 142 -14.13 33.29 38.95
N LEU A 143 -14.76 32.13 38.86
CA LEU A 143 -15.99 31.83 39.58
C LEU A 143 -15.79 31.86 41.10
N GLN A 144 -14.66 31.37 41.61
CA GLN A 144 -14.33 31.48 43.04
C GLN A 144 -14.19 32.94 43.50
N ALA A 145 -13.57 33.79 42.69
CA ALA A 145 -13.47 35.21 43.01
C ALA A 145 -14.84 35.90 43.01
N GLU A 146 -15.70 35.59 42.04
CA GLU A 146 -17.09 36.08 41.98
C GLU A 146 -17.90 35.64 43.22
N VAL A 147 -17.80 34.37 43.60
CA VAL A 147 -18.44 33.81 44.80
C VAL A 147 -17.99 34.54 46.06
N GLN A 148 -16.68 34.75 46.23
CA GLN A 148 -16.15 35.45 47.40
C GLN A 148 -16.64 36.90 47.47
N GLN A 149 -16.64 37.61 46.34
CA GLN A 149 -17.15 38.98 46.27
C GLN A 149 -18.64 39.06 46.57
N ALA A 150 -19.45 38.17 45.99
CA ALA A 150 -20.89 38.11 46.22
C ALA A 150 -21.22 37.79 47.69
N LEU A 151 -20.52 36.83 48.29
CA LEU A 151 -20.68 36.50 49.71
C LEU A 151 -20.31 37.67 50.63
N LYS A 152 -19.22 38.38 50.33
CA LYS A 152 -18.80 39.55 51.10
C LYS A 152 -19.83 40.67 50.99
N ALA A 153 -20.26 41.01 49.77
CA ALA A 153 -21.28 42.02 49.54
C ALA A 153 -22.59 41.69 50.27
N ARG A 154 -23.01 40.42 50.27
CA ARG A 154 -24.20 39.98 50.99
C ARG A 154 -24.02 40.06 52.52
N GLN A 155 -22.85 39.71 53.04
CA GLN A 155 -22.53 39.85 54.47
C GLN A 155 -22.59 41.31 54.90
N ASP A 156 -22.00 42.21 54.13
CA ASP A 156 -22.00 43.65 54.42
C ASP A 156 -23.44 44.20 54.43
N GLN A 157 -24.26 43.85 53.43
CA GLN A 157 -25.69 44.21 53.38
C GLN A 157 -26.47 43.71 54.59
N VAL A 158 -26.34 42.42 54.94
CA VAL A 158 -27.06 41.82 56.07
C VAL A 158 -26.61 42.43 57.40
N GLN A 159 -25.33 42.75 57.56
CA GLN A 159 -24.82 43.44 58.76
C GLN A 159 -25.35 44.87 58.88
N GLU A 160 -25.40 45.62 57.78
CA GLU A 160 -25.98 46.97 57.77
C GLU A 160 -27.48 46.93 58.09
N GLU A 161 -28.24 45.99 57.51
CA GLU A 161 -29.66 45.79 57.80
C GLU A 161 -29.88 45.44 59.28
N LEU A 162 -29.08 44.52 59.83
CA LEU A 162 -29.14 44.14 61.25
C LEU A 162 -28.87 45.34 62.16
N ARG A 163 -27.80 46.10 61.90
CA ARG A 163 -27.45 47.31 62.68
C ARG A 163 -28.59 48.31 62.67
N ARG A 164 -29.12 48.64 61.49
CA ARG A 164 -30.24 49.59 61.34
C ARG A 164 -31.49 49.13 62.11
N ARG A 165 -31.84 47.84 62.06
CA ARG A 165 -33.00 47.32 62.79
C ARG A 165 -32.82 47.35 64.30
N VAL A 166 -31.64 46.96 64.79
CA VAL A 166 -31.32 46.98 66.22
C VAL A 166 -31.27 48.41 66.75
N GLU A 167 -30.64 49.34 66.02
CA GLU A 167 -30.59 50.77 66.38
C GLU A 167 -31.98 51.39 66.41
N ALA A 168 -32.83 51.10 65.40
CA ALA A 168 -34.21 51.57 65.39
C ALA A 168 -34.99 51.04 66.61
N ARG A 169 -34.82 49.75 66.95
CA ARG A 169 -35.46 49.17 68.15
C ARG A 169 -34.92 49.76 69.45
N GLN A 170 -33.62 50.03 69.53
CA GLN A 170 -33.01 50.70 70.68
C GLN A 170 -33.60 52.10 70.90
N GLN A 171 -33.74 52.90 69.84
CA GLN A 171 -34.34 54.22 69.92
C GLN A 171 -35.81 54.15 70.36
N GLU A 172 -36.58 53.20 69.82
CA GLU A 172 -37.97 52.96 70.21
C GLU A 172 -38.07 52.56 71.70
N THR A 173 -37.23 51.63 72.15
CA THR A 173 -37.17 51.19 73.55
C THR A 173 -36.81 52.34 74.49
N GLN A 174 -35.81 53.16 74.15
CA GLN A 174 -35.44 54.33 74.95
C GLN A 174 -36.57 55.35 75.04
N ALA A 175 -37.29 55.60 73.94
CA ALA A 175 -38.44 56.48 73.93
C ALA A 175 -39.58 55.96 74.83
N ARG A 176 -39.84 54.65 74.80
CA ARG A 176 -40.84 54.00 75.67
C ARG A 176 -40.48 54.09 77.15
N VAL A 177 -39.22 53.84 77.51
CA VAL A 177 -38.73 53.95 78.90
C VAL A 177 -38.88 55.38 79.40
N ARG A 178 -38.45 56.39 78.63
CA ARG A 178 -38.62 57.81 78.99
C ARG A 178 -40.08 58.20 79.15
N ALA A 179 -40.95 57.79 78.23
CA ALA A 179 -42.39 58.07 78.32
C ALA A 179 -43.00 57.44 79.59
N HIS A 180 -42.60 56.21 79.94
CA HIS A 180 -43.04 55.55 81.17
C HIS A 180 -42.47 56.22 82.43
N GLU A 181 -41.21 56.65 82.42
CA GLU A 181 -40.59 57.44 83.49
C GLU A 181 -41.37 58.73 83.74
N GLU A 182 -41.75 59.46 82.70
CA GLU A 182 -42.56 60.68 82.81
C GLU A 182 -43.95 60.40 83.37
N GLN A 183 -44.62 59.33 82.91
CA GLN A 183 -45.93 58.92 83.42
C GLN A 183 -45.88 58.56 84.90
N VAL A 184 -44.91 57.74 85.32
CA VAL A 184 -44.71 57.36 86.73
C VAL A 184 -44.30 58.59 87.55
N ALA A 185 -43.46 59.47 87.02
CA ALA A 185 -43.11 60.71 87.70
C ALA A 185 -44.35 61.58 87.96
N GLN A 186 -45.28 61.68 87.01
CA GLN A 186 -46.55 62.41 87.19
C GLN A 186 -47.45 61.75 88.24
N GLU A 187 -47.60 60.42 88.22
CA GLU A 187 -48.39 59.65 89.19
C GLU A 187 -47.92 59.89 90.64
N TYR A 188 -46.60 59.90 90.85
CA TYR A 188 -45.99 60.03 92.19
C TYR A 188 -45.64 61.48 92.58
N ARG A 189 -45.77 62.46 91.68
CA ARG A 189 -45.39 63.87 91.92
C ARG A 189 -46.14 64.48 93.09
N LEU A 190 -47.47 64.42 93.07
CA LEU A 190 -48.32 65.03 94.09
C LEU A 190 -48.22 64.30 95.44
N PRO A 191 -48.27 62.95 95.51
CA PRO A 191 -48.06 62.23 96.77
C PRO A 191 -46.73 62.55 97.45
N LEU A 192 -45.63 62.54 96.71
CA LEU A 192 -44.30 62.84 97.25
C LEU A 192 -44.16 64.31 97.69
N LEU A 193 -44.72 65.25 96.91
CA LEU A 193 -44.73 66.67 97.29
C LEU A 193 -45.54 66.90 98.57
N ASN A 194 -46.73 66.30 98.67
CA ASN A 194 -47.57 66.42 99.86
C ASN A 194 -46.87 65.86 101.11
N LEU A 195 -46.18 64.72 101.00
CA LEU A 195 -45.41 64.16 102.11
C LEU A 195 -44.20 65.02 102.48
N ARG A 196 -43.51 65.59 101.49
CA ARG A 196 -42.40 66.53 101.73
C ARG A 196 -42.85 67.80 102.46
N LEU A 197 -43.97 68.38 102.03
CA LEU A 197 -44.55 69.55 102.69
C LEU A 197 -44.99 69.23 104.13
N LYS A 198 -45.56 68.04 104.37
CA LYS A 198 -45.89 67.56 105.73
C LYS A 198 -44.65 67.32 106.60
N LEU A 199 -43.56 66.82 106.01
CA LEU A 199 -42.29 66.64 106.71
C LEU A 199 -41.72 67.99 107.16
N GLU A 200 -41.76 69.01 106.30
CA GLU A 200 -41.30 70.37 106.61
C GLU A 200 -42.13 71.03 107.72
N THR A 201 -43.45 70.80 107.77
CA THR A 201 -44.32 71.37 108.83
C THR A 201 -44.20 70.65 110.17
N VAL A 202 -43.98 69.32 110.18
CA VAL A 202 -43.91 68.51 111.42
C VAL A 202 -42.50 68.49 112.03
N GLN A 203 -41.46 68.90 111.27
CA GLN A 203 -40.05 68.86 111.67
C GLN A 203 -39.73 69.51 113.02
N HIS A 204 -40.51 70.51 113.43
CA HIS A 204 -40.31 71.24 114.68
C HIS A 204 -41.35 70.94 115.78
N ALA A 205 -42.33 70.06 115.49
CA ALA A 205 -43.50 69.85 116.34
C ALA A 205 -43.56 68.46 117.00
N ASP A 206 -43.30 67.37 116.28
CA ASP A 206 -43.42 66.00 116.81
C ASP A 206 -42.47 65.01 116.10
N ARG A 207 -41.51 64.47 116.85
CA ARG A 207 -40.45 63.58 116.33
C ARG A 207 -40.98 62.22 115.89
N GLN A 208 -41.98 61.66 116.56
CA GLN A 208 -42.53 60.34 116.19
C GLN A 208 -43.36 60.43 114.90
N GLN A 209 -44.08 61.54 114.70
CA GLN A 209 -44.83 61.77 113.46
C GLN A 209 -43.90 62.06 112.28
N TYR A 210 -42.81 62.78 112.51
CA TYR A 210 -41.77 63.00 111.52
C TYR A 210 -41.18 61.67 111.00
N ASP A 211 -40.78 60.77 111.91
CA ASP A 211 -40.19 59.48 111.53
C ASP A 211 -41.16 58.60 110.71
N ARG A 212 -42.47 58.64 111.02
CA ARG A 212 -43.50 57.92 110.24
C ARG A 212 -43.67 58.50 108.83
N LEU A 213 -43.76 59.82 108.71
CA LEU A 213 -43.88 60.50 107.41
C LEU A 213 -42.64 60.28 106.55
N LEU A 214 -41.45 60.20 107.16
CA LEU A 214 -40.19 59.94 106.47
C LEU A 214 -40.19 58.52 105.90
N GLN A 215 -40.63 57.53 106.67
CA GLN A 215 -40.76 56.14 106.21
C GLN A 215 -41.76 56.00 105.05
N GLU A 216 -42.90 56.70 105.10
CA GLU A 216 -43.87 56.71 104.00
C GLU A 216 -43.31 57.37 102.74
N TYR A 217 -42.58 58.48 102.89
CA TYR A 217 -41.90 59.15 101.78
C TYR A 217 -40.86 58.23 101.13
N GLU A 218 -39.97 57.62 101.92
CA GLU A 218 -38.98 56.67 101.41
C GLU A 218 -39.62 55.46 100.74
N ARG A 219 -40.72 54.94 101.31
CA ARG A 219 -41.46 53.82 100.73
C ARG A 219 -42.01 54.18 99.35
N LEU A 220 -42.70 55.31 99.21
CA LEU A 220 -43.25 55.75 97.92
C LEU A 220 -42.16 56.07 96.91
N GLN A 221 -41.03 56.62 97.35
CA GLN A 221 -39.88 56.84 96.49
C GLN A 221 -39.30 55.53 95.98
N ARG A 222 -39.12 54.53 96.86
CA ARG A 222 -38.65 53.18 96.46
C ARG A 222 -39.64 52.48 95.54
N GLU A 223 -40.95 52.58 95.80
CA GLU A 223 -41.98 51.99 94.92
C GLU A 223 -41.94 52.61 93.52
N ARG A 224 -41.80 53.94 93.42
CA ARG A 224 -41.63 54.66 92.15
C ARG A 224 -40.39 54.19 91.39
N ASP A 225 -39.25 54.19 92.06
CA ASP A 225 -37.97 53.82 91.45
C ASP A 225 -37.96 52.34 91.05
N ALA A 226 -38.56 51.46 91.84
CA ALA A 226 -38.74 50.05 91.51
C ALA A 226 -39.67 49.83 90.31
N LYS A 227 -40.77 50.59 90.18
CA LYS A 227 -41.64 50.53 88.99
C LYS A 227 -40.88 50.93 87.73
N ILE A 228 -40.10 52.01 87.79
CA ILE A 228 -39.29 52.48 86.65
C ILE A 228 -38.23 51.42 86.28
N GLN A 229 -37.50 50.91 87.28
CA GLN A 229 -36.47 49.89 87.04
C GLN A 229 -37.04 48.59 86.47
N ALA A 230 -38.16 48.10 87.00
CA ALA A 230 -38.78 46.87 86.51
C ALA A 230 -39.22 47.00 85.03
N PHE A 231 -39.79 48.15 84.65
CA PHE A 231 -40.16 48.42 83.26
C PHE A 231 -38.93 48.53 82.35
N ALA A 232 -37.90 49.27 82.78
CA ALA A 232 -36.65 49.40 82.04
C ALA A 232 -35.96 48.04 81.85
N ASP A 233 -35.94 47.18 82.87
CA ASP A 233 -35.38 45.83 82.80
C ASP A 233 -36.17 44.93 81.85
N GLN A 234 -37.50 45.00 81.86
CA GLN A 234 -38.35 44.25 80.95
C GLN A 234 -38.11 44.65 79.49
N GLU A 235 -38.08 45.96 79.21
CA GLU A 235 -37.81 46.50 77.89
C GLU A 235 -36.38 46.17 77.41
N GLN A 236 -35.39 46.21 78.30
CA GLN A 236 -34.02 45.77 77.98
C GLN A 236 -33.95 44.26 77.66
N ARG A 237 -34.69 43.42 78.38
CA ARG A 237 -34.78 41.97 78.07
C ARG A 237 -35.40 41.75 76.70
N ALA A 238 -36.52 42.43 76.41
CA ALA A 238 -37.18 42.35 75.11
C ALA A 238 -36.26 42.82 73.96
N LEU A 239 -35.47 43.86 74.18
CA LEU A 239 -34.46 44.32 73.21
C LEU A 239 -33.37 43.27 72.97
N ARG A 240 -32.87 42.61 74.02
CA ARG A 240 -31.85 41.55 73.91
C ARG A 240 -32.40 40.34 73.14
N GLU A 241 -33.62 39.92 73.44
CA GLU A 241 -34.30 38.82 72.74
C GLU A 241 -34.53 39.17 71.27
N PHE A 242 -34.98 40.39 70.97
CA PHE A 242 -35.14 40.88 69.61
C PHE A 242 -33.81 40.86 68.84
N ALA A 243 -32.72 41.37 69.43
CA ALA A 243 -31.41 41.35 68.81
C ALA A 243 -30.93 39.92 68.53
N GLN A 244 -31.14 38.98 69.47
CA GLN A 244 -30.81 37.56 69.27
C GLN A 244 -31.61 36.93 68.12
N GLN A 245 -32.92 37.21 68.03
CA GLN A 245 -33.77 36.70 66.96
C GLN A 245 -33.36 37.25 65.59
N GLU A 246 -33.07 38.54 65.48
CA GLU A 246 -32.61 39.14 64.22
C GLU A 246 -31.21 38.63 63.82
N GLU A 247 -30.31 38.40 64.78
CA GLU A 247 -29.03 37.73 64.50
C GLU A 247 -29.22 36.31 63.97
N GLN A 248 -30.15 35.53 64.53
CA GLN A 248 -30.45 34.18 64.05
C GLN A 248 -31.00 34.21 62.63
N ARG A 249 -31.96 35.09 62.34
CA ARG A 249 -32.51 35.29 60.98
C ARG A 249 -31.44 35.71 59.98
N ALA A 250 -30.53 36.60 60.38
CA ALA A 250 -29.40 37.02 59.55
C ALA A 250 -28.45 35.85 59.24
N ARG A 251 -28.15 35.00 60.23
CA ARG A 251 -27.32 33.80 60.04
C ARG A 251 -27.99 32.80 59.10
N GLU A 252 -29.27 32.49 59.32
CA GLU A 252 -30.04 31.59 58.47
C GLU A 252 -30.12 32.09 57.02
N ALA A 253 -30.34 33.40 56.83
CA ALA A 253 -30.35 34.01 55.50
C ALA A 253 -28.99 33.91 54.79
N LEU A 254 -27.88 34.12 55.50
CA LEU A 254 -26.54 33.98 54.95
C LEU A 254 -26.21 32.51 54.62
N GLU A 255 -26.65 31.56 55.45
CA GLU A 255 -26.47 30.14 55.19
C GLU A 255 -27.30 29.66 53.99
N ALA A 256 -28.55 30.09 53.88
CA ALA A 256 -29.40 29.79 52.72
C ALA A 256 -28.78 30.36 51.44
N TYR A 257 -28.30 31.60 51.49
CA TYR A 257 -27.60 32.24 50.37
C TYR A 257 -26.33 31.48 49.99
N ARG A 258 -25.51 31.05 50.96
CA ARG A 258 -24.32 30.21 50.70
C ARG A 258 -24.68 28.92 49.97
N LYS A 259 -25.71 28.21 50.44
CA LYS A 259 -26.18 26.95 49.80
C LYS A 259 -26.66 27.18 48.37
N GLU A 260 -27.44 28.24 48.13
CA GLU A 260 -27.91 28.58 46.80
C GLU A 260 -26.73 28.89 45.85
N LEU A 261 -25.78 29.69 46.32
CA LEU A 261 -24.63 30.12 45.54
C LEU A 261 -23.68 28.94 45.24
N GLU A 262 -23.52 28.01 46.18
CA GLU A 262 -22.82 26.73 45.95
C GLU A 262 -23.52 25.87 44.89
N ALA A 263 -24.85 25.76 44.95
CA ALA A 263 -25.63 25.00 43.96
C ALA A 263 -25.51 25.62 42.56
N GLN A 264 -25.65 26.93 42.45
CA GLN A 264 -25.45 27.67 41.19
C GLN A 264 -24.03 27.51 40.66
N THR A 265 -23.02 27.59 41.53
CA THR A 265 -21.61 27.39 41.20
C THR A 265 -21.37 26.00 40.63
N ARG A 266 -21.87 24.96 41.29
CA ARG A 266 -21.75 23.58 40.82
C ARG A 266 -22.44 23.38 39.47
N ALA A 267 -23.63 23.93 39.28
CA ALA A 267 -24.36 23.85 38.02
C ALA A 267 -23.58 24.53 36.87
N ARG A 268 -23.08 25.75 37.09
CA ARG A 268 -22.28 26.49 36.09
C ARG A 268 -20.96 25.79 35.75
N LEU A 269 -20.30 25.18 36.74
CA LEU A 269 -19.09 24.39 36.50
C LEU A 269 -19.40 23.15 35.66
N GLN A 270 -20.47 22.41 36.01
CA GLN A 270 -20.88 21.22 35.25
C GLN A 270 -21.28 21.54 33.81
N GLU A 271 -22.04 22.62 33.60
CA GLU A 271 -22.41 23.08 32.27
C GLU A 271 -21.18 23.46 31.45
N ARG A 272 -20.23 24.20 32.05
CA ARG A 272 -18.98 24.56 31.37
C ARG A 272 -18.13 23.35 31.06
N GLU A 273 -17.98 22.43 31.99
CA GLU A 273 -17.27 21.16 31.77
C GLU A 273 -17.90 20.34 30.65
N ALA A 274 -19.22 20.21 30.62
CA ALA A 274 -19.93 19.50 29.57
C ALA A 274 -19.71 20.17 28.20
N ALA A 275 -19.80 21.50 28.13
CA ALA A 275 -19.57 22.26 26.91
C ALA A 275 -18.11 22.12 26.40
N VAL A 276 -17.12 22.19 27.30
CA VAL A 276 -15.71 22.00 26.95
C VAL A 276 -15.45 20.56 26.49
N ARG A 277 -16.02 19.56 27.16
CA ARG A 277 -15.92 18.15 26.76
C ARG A 277 -16.54 17.91 25.38
N ALA A 278 -17.74 18.42 25.12
CA ALA A 278 -18.40 18.30 23.83
C ALA A 278 -17.55 18.91 22.70
N ARG A 279 -17.03 20.12 22.90
CA ARG A 279 -16.13 20.78 21.94
C ARG A 279 -14.84 19.98 21.71
N LEU A 280 -14.25 19.43 22.76
CA LEU A 280 -13.07 18.56 22.65
C LEU A 280 -13.37 17.30 21.83
N GLU A 281 -14.51 16.65 22.08
CA GLU A 281 -14.91 15.45 21.34
C GLU A 281 -15.17 15.76 19.87
N GLU A 282 -15.86 16.84 19.55
CA GLU A 282 -16.10 17.29 18.18
C GLU A 282 -14.78 17.62 17.47
N ALA A 283 -13.93 18.43 18.09
CA ALA A 283 -12.61 18.76 17.55
C ALA A 283 -11.74 17.51 17.35
N ALA A 284 -11.77 16.56 18.29
CA ALA A 284 -11.06 15.28 18.17
C ALA A 284 -11.58 14.44 17.01
N ARG A 285 -12.91 14.32 16.84
CA ARG A 285 -13.54 13.59 15.73
C ARG A 285 -13.21 14.23 14.38
N GLU A 286 -13.26 15.55 14.27
CA GLU A 286 -12.86 16.26 13.05
C GLU A 286 -11.39 16.04 12.72
N ARG A 287 -10.51 16.12 13.73
CA ARG A 287 -9.07 15.88 13.56
C ARG A 287 -8.79 14.45 13.15
N GLU A 288 -9.46 13.48 13.75
CA GLU A 288 -9.36 12.07 13.39
C GLU A 288 -9.78 11.83 11.94
N ARG A 289 -10.90 12.41 11.50
CA ARG A 289 -11.35 12.33 10.10
C ARG A 289 -10.28 12.89 9.15
N ARG A 290 -9.72 14.06 9.45
CA ARG A 290 -8.64 14.67 8.65
C ARG A 290 -7.40 13.79 8.64
N PHE A 291 -7.02 13.21 9.78
CA PHE A 291 -5.90 12.27 9.88
C PHE A 291 -6.13 11.03 9.01
N GLN A 292 -7.32 10.40 9.10
CA GLN A 292 -7.66 9.23 8.29
C GLN A 292 -7.66 9.56 6.79
N GLN A 293 -8.19 10.73 6.41
CA GLN A 293 -8.16 11.20 5.01
C GLN A 293 -6.72 11.42 4.53
N ALA A 294 -5.88 12.11 5.32
CA ALA A 294 -4.48 12.32 5.00
C ALA A 294 -3.71 11.01 4.85
N MET A 295 -3.95 10.04 5.76
CA MET A 295 -3.36 8.71 5.70
C MET A 295 -3.75 7.95 4.43
N ARG A 296 -5.04 7.96 4.07
CA ARG A 296 -5.54 7.31 2.84
C ARG A 296 -4.98 7.97 1.59
N ALA A 297 -5.04 9.30 1.51
CA ALA A 297 -4.49 10.06 0.38
C ALA A 297 -3.00 9.76 0.19
N ARG A 298 -2.23 9.70 1.29
CA ARG A 298 -0.80 9.40 1.24
C ARG A 298 -0.52 7.96 0.84
N GLN A 299 -1.32 7.01 1.33
CA GLN A 299 -1.24 5.61 0.93
C GLN A 299 -1.48 5.45 -0.58
N GLU A 300 -2.52 6.09 -1.11
CA GLU A 300 -2.82 6.06 -2.55
C GLU A 300 -1.69 6.69 -3.37
N GLU A 301 -1.14 7.82 -2.92
CA GLU A 301 -0.02 8.49 -3.59
C GLU A 301 1.22 7.58 -3.67
N LEU A 302 1.63 6.98 -2.55
CA LEU A 302 2.76 6.06 -2.50
C LEU A 302 2.52 4.80 -3.34
N GLN A 303 1.30 4.25 -3.32
CA GLN A 303 0.95 3.10 -4.16
C GLN A 303 1.02 3.46 -5.65
N ARG A 304 0.55 4.63 -6.05
CA ARG A 304 0.66 5.11 -7.44
C ARG A 304 2.12 5.32 -7.85
N GLN A 305 2.93 5.90 -6.97
CA GLN A 305 4.37 6.08 -7.21
C GLN A 305 5.09 4.73 -7.34
N ALA A 306 4.84 3.80 -6.42
CA ALA A 306 5.40 2.45 -6.46
C ALA A 306 4.96 1.68 -7.71
N ALA A 307 3.69 1.81 -8.14
CA ALA A 307 3.19 1.19 -9.35
C ALA A 307 3.90 1.74 -10.60
N ARG A 308 4.09 3.06 -10.70
CA ARG A 308 4.84 3.70 -11.79
C ARG A 308 6.29 3.22 -11.83
N GLN A 309 6.98 3.24 -10.68
CA GLN A 309 8.35 2.74 -10.58
C GLN A 309 8.46 1.26 -10.95
N ALA A 310 7.51 0.43 -10.53
CA ALA A 310 7.47 -0.98 -10.86
C ALA A 310 7.24 -1.21 -12.37
N GLN A 311 6.40 -0.41 -13.02
CA GLN A 311 6.18 -0.45 -14.46
C GLN A 311 7.44 -0.06 -15.23
N GLU A 312 8.05 1.09 -14.90
CA GLU A 312 9.28 1.55 -15.53
C GLU A 312 10.43 0.54 -15.37
N ALA A 313 10.58 -0.03 -14.16
CA ALA A 313 11.60 -1.04 -13.92
C ALA A 313 11.28 -2.36 -14.65
N ALA A 314 10.01 -2.74 -14.76
CA ALA A 314 9.60 -3.91 -15.51
C ALA A 314 9.86 -3.75 -17.02
N GLU A 315 9.60 -2.56 -17.59
CA GLU A 315 9.91 -2.26 -18.99
C GLU A 315 11.40 -2.35 -19.28
N ARG A 316 12.24 -1.81 -18.40
CA ARG A 316 13.71 -1.93 -18.52
C ARG A 316 14.15 -3.38 -18.54
N VAL A 317 13.73 -4.18 -17.56
CA VAL A 317 14.09 -5.60 -17.48
C VAL A 317 13.52 -6.39 -18.66
N ARG A 318 12.28 -6.11 -19.11
CA ARG A 318 11.71 -6.75 -20.32
C ARG A 318 12.53 -6.44 -21.56
N SER A 319 12.91 -5.17 -21.76
CA SER A 319 13.72 -4.77 -22.91
C SER A 319 15.09 -5.45 -22.92
N GLU A 320 15.71 -5.65 -21.74
CA GLU A 320 16.95 -6.40 -21.60
C GLU A 320 16.76 -7.89 -21.88
N LEU A 321 15.71 -8.50 -21.35
CA LEU A 321 15.38 -9.91 -21.60
C LEU A 321 15.12 -10.17 -23.09
N GLU A 322 14.41 -9.27 -23.78
CA GLU A 322 14.19 -9.35 -25.22
C GLU A 322 15.49 -9.23 -26.01
N ARG A 323 16.38 -8.30 -25.62
CA ARG A 323 17.69 -8.16 -26.26
C ARG A 323 18.53 -9.43 -26.10
N VAL A 324 18.57 -10.00 -24.89
CA VAL A 324 19.27 -11.26 -24.62
C VAL A 324 18.66 -12.42 -25.41
N ALA A 325 17.33 -12.52 -25.44
CA ALA A 325 16.64 -13.57 -26.19
C ALA A 325 16.88 -13.47 -27.70
N ARG A 326 16.85 -12.27 -28.28
CA ARG A 326 17.17 -12.05 -29.70
C ARG A 326 18.62 -12.40 -30.00
N ALA A 327 19.56 -11.94 -29.19
CA ALA A 327 20.98 -12.29 -29.36
C ALA A 327 21.22 -13.80 -29.23
N ALA A 328 20.52 -14.50 -28.34
CA ALA A 328 20.60 -15.96 -28.22
C ALA A 328 20.03 -16.67 -29.46
N GLN A 329 18.90 -16.19 -30.01
CA GLN A 329 18.33 -16.73 -31.25
C GLN A 329 19.23 -16.50 -32.46
N GLU A 330 19.82 -15.31 -32.59
CA GLU A 330 20.75 -14.99 -33.68
C GLU A 330 21.99 -15.89 -33.63
N ARG A 331 22.57 -16.08 -32.44
CA ARG A 331 23.69 -17.01 -32.24
C ARG A 331 23.31 -18.44 -32.61
N TYR A 332 22.14 -18.91 -32.16
CA TYR A 332 21.64 -20.23 -32.50
C TYR A 332 21.50 -20.42 -34.02
N LEU A 333 20.93 -19.45 -34.73
CA LEU A 333 20.78 -19.51 -36.19
C LEU A 333 22.13 -19.46 -36.92
N GLN A 334 23.10 -18.67 -36.41
CA GLN A 334 24.44 -18.63 -36.97
C GLN A 334 25.19 -19.95 -36.76
N GLU A 335 25.09 -20.54 -35.58
CA GLU A 335 25.67 -21.85 -35.25
C GLU A 335 25.04 -22.96 -36.09
N GLU A 336 23.71 -22.95 -36.27
CA GLU A 336 23.01 -23.86 -37.18
C GLU A 336 23.51 -23.73 -38.63
N ARG A 337 23.62 -22.51 -39.15
CA ARG A 337 24.11 -22.26 -40.52
C ARG A 337 25.55 -22.74 -40.69
N ALA A 338 26.44 -22.36 -39.77
CA ALA A 338 27.84 -22.77 -39.80
C ALA A 338 27.98 -24.30 -39.73
N ARG A 339 27.20 -24.96 -38.86
CA ARG A 339 27.16 -26.42 -38.74
C ARG A 339 26.65 -27.07 -40.03
N GLN A 340 25.56 -26.56 -40.61
CA GLN A 340 25.01 -27.08 -41.86
C GLN A 340 25.99 -26.93 -43.03
N GLU A 341 26.66 -25.78 -43.14
CA GLU A 341 27.69 -25.54 -44.16
C GLU A 341 28.87 -26.49 -43.99
N GLN A 342 29.39 -26.65 -42.76
CA GLN A 342 30.47 -27.60 -42.46
C GLN A 342 30.07 -29.03 -42.81
N LEU A 343 28.88 -29.48 -42.41
CA LEU A 343 28.39 -30.83 -42.71
C LEU A 343 28.16 -31.04 -44.22
N ARG A 344 27.68 -30.02 -44.94
CA ARG A 344 27.53 -30.08 -46.42
C ARG A 344 28.88 -30.17 -47.13
N GLN A 345 29.86 -29.38 -46.70
CA GLN A 345 31.22 -29.45 -47.24
C GLN A 345 31.85 -30.82 -46.97
N GLN A 346 31.69 -31.35 -45.76
CA GLN A 346 32.13 -32.70 -45.41
C GLN A 346 31.47 -33.76 -46.28
N LEU A 347 30.15 -33.66 -46.49
CA LEU A 347 29.41 -34.58 -47.34
C LEU A 347 29.85 -34.50 -48.81
N ALA A 348 30.08 -33.31 -49.36
CA ALA A 348 30.60 -33.14 -50.72
C ALA A 348 32.01 -33.73 -50.87
N ALA A 349 32.89 -33.51 -49.88
CA ALA A 349 34.23 -34.09 -49.86
C ALA A 349 34.16 -35.63 -49.78
N LEU A 350 33.32 -36.20 -48.91
CA LEU A 350 33.11 -37.64 -48.81
C LEU A 350 32.54 -38.25 -50.10
N ARG A 351 31.61 -37.56 -50.78
CA ARG A 351 31.07 -38.00 -52.08
C ARG A 351 32.11 -37.96 -53.20
N THR A 352 32.98 -36.95 -53.20
CA THR A 352 34.09 -36.86 -54.15
C THR A 352 35.08 -38.00 -53.91
N GLN A 353 35.46 -38.25 -52.65
CA GLN A 353 36.30 -39.40 -52.28
C GLN A 353 35.66 -40.74 -52.68
N GLN A 354 34.34 -40.87 -52.52
CA GLN A 354 33.62 -42.06 -52.98
C GLN A 354 33.72 -42.21 -54.51
N ALA A 355 33.46 -41.15 -55.28
CA ALA A 355 33.52 -41.18 -56.73
C ALA A 355 34.94 -41.48 -57.26
N ASP A 356 35.97 -40.91 -56.62
CA ASP A 356 37.37 -41.17 -56.98
C ASP A 356 37.78 -42.62 -56.70
N LEU A 357 37.35 -43.17 -55.55
CA LEU A 357 37.59 -44.59 -55.23
C LEU A 357 36.79 -45.52 -56.14
N GLU A 358 35.54 -45.20 -56.46
CA GLU A 358 34.73 -45.96 -57.42
C GLU A 358 35.38 -45.93 -58.82
N ALA A 359 35.87 -44.77 -59.28
CA ALA A 359 36.59 -44.64 -60.53
C ALA A 359 37.91 -45.42 -60.53
N THR A 360 38.66 -45.39 -59.42
CA THR A 360 39.90 -46.16 -59.25
C THR A 360 39.64 -47.66 -59.29
N ILE A 361 38.64 -48.15 -58.53
CA ILE A 361 38.22 -49.55 -58.56
C ILE A 361 37.79 -49.96 -59.97
N LEU A 362 36.99 -49.14 -60.66
CA LEU A 362 36.55 -49.44 -62.02
C LEU A 362 37.70 -49.41 -63.03
N ALA A 363 38.69 -48.54 -62.87
CA ALA A 363 39.89 -48.49 -63.70
C ALA A 363 40.75 -49.74 -63.49
N GLU A 364 41.02 -50.12 -62.24
CA GLU A 364 41.73 -51.36 -61.87
C GLU A 364 41.02 -52.58 -62.44
N VAL A 365 39.69 -52.68 -62.25
CA VAL A 365 38.87 -53.77 -62.81
C VAL A 365 38.92 -53.78 -64.33
N ARG A 366 38.83 -52.63 -65.02
CA ARG A 366 38.92 -52.56 -66.50
C ARG A 366 40.27 -53.05 -67.01
N VAL A 367 41.36 -52.68 -66.35
CA VAL A 367 42.70 -53.15 -66.71
C VAL A 367 42.80 -54.67 -66.56
N GLU A 368 42.32 -55.24 -65.45
CA GLU A 368 42.35 -56.69 -65.25
C GLU A 368 41.42 -57.44 -66.20
N VAL A 369 40.22 -56.91 -66.47
CA VAL A 369 39.28 -57.46 -67.46
C VAL A 369 39.92 -57.48 -68.84
N ALA A 370 40.60 -56.39 -69.26
CA ALA A 370 41.28 -56.32 -70.54
C ALA A 370 42.44 -57.33 -70.63
N GLN A 371 43.21 -57.53 -69.54
CA GLN A 371 44.29 -58.53 -69.49
C GLN A 371 43.76 -59.96 -69.57
N VAL A 372 42.68 -60.29 -68.85
CA VAL A 372 42.04 -61.62 -68.91
C VAL A 372 41.40 -61.88 -70.27
N ALA A 373 40.81 -60.86 -70.91
CA ALA A 373 40.26 -60.96 -72.26
C ALA A 373 41.36 -61.23 -73.31
N LEU A 374 42.51 -60.57 -73.18
CA LEU A 374 43.65 -60.74 -74.07
C LEU A 374 44.30 -62.12 -73.93
N GLU A 375 44.45 -62.63 -72.70
CA GLU A 375 44.97 -63.98 -72.42
C GLU A 375 44.07 -65.10 -72.93
N ARG A 376 42.76 -64.85 -73.03
CA ARG A 376 41.76 -65.81 -73.51
C ARG A 376 41.37 -65.62 -74.98
N GLY A 377 41.98 -64.66 -75.69
CA GLY A 377 41.72 -64.38 -77.11
C GLY A 377 40.27 -63.97 -77.39
N LEU A 378 39.73 -63.08 -76.55
CA LEU A 378 38.35 -62.59 -76.63
C LEU A 378 38.30 -61.22 -77.34
N ASP A 379 37.33 -61.01 -78.23
CA ASP A 379 37.24 -59.81 -79.08
C ASP A 379 36.32 -58.71 -78.51
N LEU A 380 35.32 -59.09 -77.71
CA LEU A 380 34.34 -58.15 -77.14
C LEU A 380 33.94 -58.56 -75.72
N VAL A 381 34.05 -57.63 -74.76
CA VAL A 381 33.60 -57.85 -73.37
C VAL A 381 32.36 -56.99 -73.10
N LEU A 382 31.27 -57.65 -72.71
CA LEU A 382 30.03 -57.01 -72.28
C LEU A 382 30.06 -56.83 -70.75
N VAL A 383 29.73 -55.60 -70.35
CA VAL A 383 29.92 -55.06 -69.00
C VAL A 383 28.67 -55.24 -68.12
N ARG A 384 27.55 -55.62 -68.75
CA ARG A 384 26.26 -55.83 -68.11
C ARG A 384 25.87 -57.28 -68.30
N HIS A 385 25.23 -57.87 -67.29
CA HIS A 385 24.77 -59.25 -67.31
C HIS A 385 23.66 -59.42 -68.36
N VAL A 386 24.06 -59.62 -69.62
CA VAL A 386 23.16 -59.95 -70.72
C VAL A 386 23.43 -61.41 -71.05
N SER A 387 22.46 -62.26 -70.78
CA SER A 387 22.50 -63.70 -71.05
C SER A 387 22.48 -63.95 -72.57
N HIS A 388 23.63 -63.82 -73.23
CA HIS A 388 23.83 -64.26 -74.61
C HIS A 388 24.27 -65.72 -74.64
N GLN A 389 23.64 -66.54 -75.51
CA GLN A 389 23.81 -68.00 -75.56
C GLN A 389 25.23 -68.50 -75.93
N ASN A 390 26.13 -67.62 -76.41
CA ASN A 390 27.52 -67.95 -76.76
C ASN A 390 28.57 -67.12 -76.00
N ALA A 391 28.20 -66.48 -74.88
CA ALA A 391 29.12 -65.65 -74.11
C ALA A 391 29.84 -66.44 -73.01
N THR A 392 31.16 -66.27 -72.89
CA THR A 392 31.95 -66.90 -71.82
C THR A 392 32.01 -65.97 -70.60
N ASP A 393 31.56 -66.43 -69.44
CA ASP A 393 31.67 -65.68 -68.20
C ASP A 393 33.13 -65.68 -67.72
N ILE A 394 33.72 -64.50 -67.57
CA ILE A 394 35.11 -64.33 -67.11
C ILE A 394 35.19 -63.70 -65.71
N THR A 395 34.05 -63.51 -65.03
CA THR A 395 33.91 -62.84 -63.72
C THR A 395 34.81 -63.48 -62.65
N ASP A 396 34.76 -64.80 -62.47
CA ASP A 396 35.56 -65.50 -61.45
C ASP A 396 37.07 -65.50 -61.77
N ALA A 397 37.46 -65.39 -63.04
CA ALA A 397 38.85 -65.34 -63.47
C ALA A 397 39.49 -63.97 -63.18
N VAL A 398 38.74 -62.89 -63.40
CA VAL A 398 39.13 -61.52 -63.03
C VAL A 398 39.24 -61.36 -61.52
N LEU A 399 38.31 -61.95 -60.76
CA LEU A 399 38.31 -61.93 -59.29
C LEU A 399 39.53 -62.64 -58.66
N ARG A 400 39.96 -63.78 -59.21
CA ARG A 400 41.17 -64.47 -58.72
C ARG A 400 42.41 -63.59 -58.87
N ARG A 401 42.56 -62.95 -60.03
CA ARG A 401 43.71 -62.10 -60.35
C ARG A 401 43.76 -60.82 -59.50
N LEU A 402 42.61 -60.20 -59.24
CA LEU A 402 42.49 -59.05 -58.33
C LEU A 402 42.86 -59.41 -56.87
N ARG A 403 42.71 -60.66 -56.46
CA ARG A 403 43.08 -61.14 -55.11
C ARG A 403 44.55 -61.51 -54.99
N GLU A 404 45.19 -61.95 -56.07
CA GLU A 404 46.61 -62.34 -56.13
C GLU A 404 47.57 -61.13 -56.11
N LYS A 405 47.11 -59.93 -56.50
CA LYS A 405 47.88 -58.67 -56.50
C LYS A 405 47.95 -57.94 -55.15
N ARG A 406 47.64 -58.64 -54.05
CA ARG A 406 47.76 -58.10 -52.69
C ARG A 406 49.20 -57.95 -52.24
#